data_AF-A0A0S8ETE0-F1
#
_entry.id   AF-A0A0S8ETE0-F1
#
_cell.length_a   1.000
_cell.length_b   1.000
_cell.length_c   1.000
_cell.angle_alpha   90.00
_cell.angle_beta   90.00
_cell.angle_gamma   90.00
#
_symmetry.space_group_name_H-M   'P 1'
#
loop_
_entity.id
_entity.type
_entity.pdbx_description
1 polymer ?
#
loop_
_entity_poly.entity_id
_entity_poly.type
_entity_poly.pdbx_seq_one_letter_code
_entity_poly.pdbx_strand_id
1 'polypeptide(L)'
;YLSAGVLAGIVVSLLTRPVAEGKLETFYALIRTPIASGETVERPCTLPEGVEVPPRRPLLPWRDFEVLVPSVTSVIGFLAAWVIVGAMIAVFYVITQ
;
A
#
# COMPACT_ATOMS: atom_id res chain seq x y z
N TYR A 1 2.57 -25.31 19.09
CA TYR A 1 2.09 -24.00 19.55
C TYR A 1 1.94 -22.98 18.42
N LEU A 2 3.00 -22.70 17.62
CA LEU A 2 2.93 -21.77 16.48
C LEU A 2 1.84 -22.13 15.45
N SER A 3 1.79 -23.39 15.02
CA SER A 3 0.79 -23.87 14.05
C SER A 3 -0.65 -23.65 14.54
N ALA A 4 -0.93 -23.96 15.81
CA ALA A 4 -2.23 -23.77 16.42
C ALA A 4 -2.62 -22.28 16.51
N GLY A 5 -1.67 -21.41 16.87
CA GLY A 5 -1.90 -19.96 16.91
C GLY A 5 -2.21 -19.36 15.53
N VAL A 6 -1.47 -19.78 14.50
CA VAL A 6 -1.73 -19.36 13.11
C VAL A 6 -3.10 -19.84 12.64
N LEU A 7 -3.44 -21.11 12.88
CA LEU A 7 -4.76 -21.65 12.51
C LEU A 7 -5.89 -20.90 13.22
N ALA A 8 -5.74 -20.64 14.52
CA ALA A 8 -6.72 -19.86 15.28
C ALA A 8 -6.89 -18.44 14.71
N GLY A 9 -5.79 -17.76 14.37
CA GLY A 9 -5.82 -16.44 13.74
C GLY A 9 -6.53 -16.44 12.39
N ILE A 10 -6.28 -17.44 11.54
CA ILE A 10 -6.96 -17.60 10.25
C ILE A 10 -8.47 -17.79 10.46
N VAL A 11 -8.86 -18.70 11.35
CA VAL A 11 -10.28 -18.97 11.63
C VAL A 11 -10.99 -17.72 12.16
N VAL A 12 -10.39 -17.02 13.13
CA VAL A 12 -10.96 -15.77 13.65
C VAL A 12 -11.05 -14.70 12.56
N SER A 13 -10.02 -14.56 11.72
CA SER A 13 -10.03 -13.61 10.61
C SER A 13 -11.16 -13.88 9.61
N LEU A 14 -11.44 -15.15 9.31
CA LEU A 14 -12.52 -15.54 8.39
C LEU A 14 -13.91 -15.33 8.99
N LEU A 15 -14.05 -15.45 10.31
CA LEU A 15 -15.32 -15.27 11.01
C LEU A 15 -15.61 -13.80 11.38
N THR A 16 -14.59 -12.96 11.41
CA THR A 16 -14.74 -11.55 11.77
C THR A 16 -15.31 -10.75 10.59
N ARG A 17 -16.24 -9.83 10.87
CA ARG A 17 -16.81 -8.98 9.82
C ARG A 17 -15.80 -7.94 9.34
N PRO A 18 -15.75 -7.66 8.02
CA PRO A 18 -14.93 -6.57 7.50
C PRO A 18 -15.41 -5.22 8.07
N VAL A 19 -14.49 -4.26 8.16
CA VAL A 19 -14.79 -2.89 8.59
C VAL A 19 -15.71 -2.21 7.56
N ALA A 20 -16.59 -1.32 8.01
CA ALA A 20 -17.51 -0.60 7.15
C ALA A 20 -16.78 0.27 6.11
N GLU A 21 -17.18 0.16 4.84
CA GLU A 21 -16.54 0.82 3.69
C GLU A 21 -16.40 2.34 3.89
N GLY A 22 -17.45 3.04 4.33
CA GLY A 22 -17.39 4.50 4.54
C GLY A 22 -16.35 4.93 5.60
N LYS A 23 -16.07 4.08 6.60
CA LYS A 23 -15.01 4.34 7.59
C LYS A 23 -13.62 4.18 6.97
N LEU A 24 -13.44 3.15 6.14
CA LEU A 24 -12.21 2.93 5.39
C LEU A 24 -11.97 4.07 4.40
N GLU A 25 -12.97 4.46 3.62
CA GLU A 25 -12.85 5.56 2.63
C GLU A 25 -12.46 6.88 3.30
N THR A 26 -13.09 7.22 4.42
CA THR A 26 -12.74 8.44 5.18
C THR A 26 -11.31 8.37 5.68
N PHE A 27 -10.90 7.23 6.25
CA PHE A 27 -9.53 7.01 6.71
C PHE A 27 -8.52 7.13 5.55
N TYR A 28 -8.79 6.50 4.41
CA TYR A 28 -7.91 6.55 3.24
C TYR A 28 -7.84 7.93 2.62
N ALA A 29 -8.93 8.69 2.64
CA ALA A 29 -8.92 10.06 2.19
C ALA A 29 -8.02 10.92 3.09
N LEU A 30 -8.15 10.80 4.42
CA LEU A 30 -7.32 11.56 5.36
C LEU A 30 -5.82 11.29 5.18
N ILE A 31 -5.40 10.03 5.00
CA ILE A 31 -3.96 9.72 4.85
C ILE A 31 -3.37 10.14 3.49
N ARG A 32 -4.22 10.33 2.47
CA ARG A 32 -3.79 10.70 1.11
C ARG A 32 -3.89 12.20 0.86
N THR A 33 -4.75 12.89 1.60
CA THR A 33 -4.88 14.34 1.51
C THR A 33 -3.68 14.99 2.20
N PRO A 34 -2.84 15.73 1.45
CA PRO A 34 -1.74 16.47 2.06
C PRO A 34 -2.29 17.65 2.88
N ILE A 35 -1.63 17.96 3.99
CA ILE A 35 -1.99 19.10 4.84
C ILE A 35 -1.64 20.40 4.10
N ALA A 36 -2.63 21.27 3.92
CA ALA A 36 -2.43 22.59 3.29
C ALA A 36 -2.14 23.69 4.33
N SER A 37 -1.40 24.72 3.94
CA SER A 37 -1.16 25.88 4.80
C SER A 37 -2.45 26.67 5.03
N GLY A 38 -2.85 26.84 6.29
CA GLY A 38 -4.08 27.56 6.65
C GLY A 38 -5.35 26.71 6.64
N GLU A 39 -5.21 25.39 6.52
CA GLU A 39 -6.32 24.45 6.62
C GLU A 39 -6.99 24.52 8.00
N THR A 40 -8.32 24.67 8.03
CA THR A 40 -9.11 24.65 9.27
C THR A 40 -9.84 23.33 9.36
N VAL A 41 -9.52 22.56 10.41
CA VAL A 41 -10.16 21.27 10.68
C VAL A 41 -11.22 21.48 11.77
N GLU A 42 -12.50 21.40 11.40
CA GLU A 42 -13.60 21.60 12.37
C GLU A 42 -13.69 20.49 13.42
N ARG A 43 -13.41 19.23 13.04
CA ARG A 43 -13.53 18.07 13.92
C ARG A 43 -12.39 17.06 13.72
N PRO A 44 -12.01 16.30 14.75
CA PRO A 44 -11.04 15.22 14.58
C PRO A 44 -11.50 14.22 13.52
N CYS A 45 -10.57 13.80 12.65
CA CYS A 45 -10.80 12.80 11.60
C CYS A 45 -11.87 13.19 10.55
N THR A 46 -12.00 14.49 10.25
CA THR A 46 -12.78 14.97 9.10
C THR A 46 -11.87 15.61 8.07
N LEU A 47 -12.21 15.46 6.79
CA LEU A 47 -11.55 16.21 5.73
C LEU A 47 -11.90 17.70 5.85
N PRO A 48 -10.94 18.61 5.60
CA PRO A 48 -11.21 20.05 5.50
C PRO A 48 -12.14 20.38 4.33
N GLU A 49 -12.85 21.50 4.43
CA GLU A 49 -13.75 21.95 3.37
C GLU A 49 -12.99 22.29 2.08
N GLY A 50 -13.53 21.86 0.93
CA GLY A 50 -13.02 22.22 -0.39
C GLY A 50 -11.77 21.47 -0.86
N VAL A 51 -11.35 20.40 -0.16
CA VAL A 51 -10.19 19.61 -0.59
C VAL A 51 -10.57 18.44 -1.49
N GLU A 52 -9.94 18.38 -2.67
CA GLU A 52 -10.05 17.23 -3.57
C GLU A 52 -9.16 16.08 -3.11
N VAL A 53 -9.79 14.95 -2.81
CA VAL A 53 -9.09 13.72 -2.42
C VAL A 53 -8.46 13.07 -3.66
N PRO A 54 -7.15 12.73 -3.64
CA PRO A 54 -6.52 12.05 -4.77
C PRO A 54 -7.22 10.73 -5.14
N PRO A 55 -7.47 10.47 -6.44
CA PRO A 55 -8.21 9.30 -6.87
C PRO A 55 -7.46 8.00 -6.56
N ARG A 56 -8.17 6.98 -6.08
CA ARG A 56 -7.65 5.63 -5.81
C ARG A 56 -7.35 4.91 -7.13
N ARG A 57 -6.13 4.37 -7.28
CA ARG A 57 -5.71 3.57 -8.45
C ARG A 57 -5.17 2.19 -8.00
N PRO A 58 -6.06 1.21 -7.76
CA PRO A 58 -5.65 -0.13 -7.34
C PRO A 58 -5.06 -0.93 -8.52
N LEU A 59 -4.12 -1.83 -8.24
CA LEU A 59 -3.52 -2.74 -9.24
C LEU A 59 -4.51 -3.77 -9.77
N LEU A 60 -5.34 -4.33 -8.88
CA LEU A 60 -6.43 -5.22 -9.24
C LEU A 60 -7.73 -4.70 -8.64
N PRO A 61 -8.86 -4.72 -9.37
CA PRO A 61 -10.16 -4.27 -8.89
C PRO A 61 -10.84 -5.27 -7.93
N TRP A 62 -10.09 -6.18 -7.31
CA TRP A 62 -10.64 -7.15 -6.35
C TRP A 62 -10.96 -6.49 -5.02
N ARG A 63 -12.04 -6.98 -4.38
CA ARG A 63 -12.80 -6.34 -3.29
C ARG A 63 -11.94 -5.67 -2.21
N ASP A 64 -10.83 -6.30 -1.81
CA ASP A 64 -10.01 -5.85 -0.68
C ASP A 64 -8.52 -5.65 -1.04
N PHE A 65 -8.18 -5.65 -2.34
CA PHE A 65 -6.78 -5.53 -2.76
C PHE A 65 -6.34 -4.07 -2.79
N GLU A 66 -5.54 -3.68 -1.80
CA GLU A 66 -5.10 -2.30 -1.57
C GLU A 66 -3.81 -1.91 -2.27
N VAL A 67 -3.16 -2.84 -2.96
CA VAL A 67 -1.88 -2.56 -3.60
C VAL A 67 -2.11 -1.59 -4.76
N LEU A 68 -1.50 -0.41 -4.67
CA LEU A 68 -1.63 0.66 -5.65
C LEU A 68 -0.75 0.40 -6.87
N VAL A 69 -1.15 0.94 -8.01
CA VAL A 69 -0.35 0.89 -9.24
C VAL A 69 1.00 1.57 -9.00
N PRO A 70 2.14 0.89 -9.23
CA PRO A 70 3.45 1.49 -9.05
C PRO A 70 3.62 2.64 -10.04
N SER A 71 4.30 3.70 -9.63
CA SER A 71 4.64 4.80 -10.53
C SER A 71 5.68 4.33 -11.57
N VAL A 72 5.75 5.04 -12.69
CA VAL A 72 6.77 4.81 -13.72
C VAL A 72 8.18 4.91 -13.11
N THR A 73 8.39 5.86 -12.19
CA THR A 73 9.66 6.01 -11.47
C THR A 73 10.00 4.78 -10.62
N SER A 74 9.03 4.18 -9.94
CA SER A 74 9.23 2.93 -9.19
C SER A 74 9.59 1.77 -10.11
N VAL A 75 8.93 1.65 -11.26
CA VAL A 75 9.20 0.57 -12.23
C VAL A 75 10.61 0.71 -12.82
N ILE A 76 11.02 1.92 -13.20
CA ILE A 76 12.37 2.18 -13.72
C ILE A 76 13.42 1.86 -12.66
N GLY A 77 13.22 2.33 -11.41
CA GLY A 77 14.14 2.06 -10.30
C GLY A 77 14.29 0.56 -10.03
N PHE A 78 13.18 -0.19 -10.07
CA PHE A 78 13.19 -1.64 -9.90
C PHE A 78 14.00 -2.34 -11.01
N LEU A 79 13.77 -2.00 -12.28
CA LEU A 79 14.51 -2.60 -13.40
C LEU A 79 16.00 -2.25 -13.35
N ALA A 80 16.36 -1.01 -13.01
CA ALA A 80 17.74 -0.60 -12.84
C ALA A 80 18.45 -1.40 -11.74
N ALA A 81 17.80 -1.59 -10.59
CA ALA A 81 18.33 -2.42 -9.51
C ALA A 81 18.51 -3.88 -9.97
N TRP A 82 17.57 -4.40 -10.75
CA TRP A 82 17.64 -5.75 -11.31
C TRP A 82 18.85 -5.95 -12.23
N VAL A 83 19.15 -4.96 -13.07
CA VAL A 83 20.36 -4.97 -13.94
C VAL A 83 21.64 -5.00 -13.11
N ILE A 84 21.71 -4.21 -12.03
CA ILE A 84 22.88 -4.19 -11.14
C ILE A 84 23.08 -5.56 -10.47
N VAL A 85 22.00 -6.18 -9.97
CA VAL A 85 22.05 -7.52 -9.38
C VAL A 85 22.52 -8.56 -10.41
N GLY A 86 21.98 -8.50 -11.63
CA GLY A 86 22.41 -9.37 -12.73
C GLY A 86 23.89 -9.21 -13.08
N ALA A 87 24.38 -7.97 -13.12
CA ALA A 87 25.80 -7.68 -13.33
C ALA A 87 26.68 -8.25 -12.21
N MET A 88 26.26 -8.10 -10.95
CA MET A 88 26.99 -8.65 -9.80
C MET A 88 27.10 -10.18 -9.89
N ILE A 89 26.02 -10.87 -10.25
CA ILE A 89 26.01 -12.32 -10.45
C ILE A 89 26.94 -12.71 -11.60
N ALA A 90 26.88 -11.99 -12.73
CA ALA A 90 27.71 -12.26 -13.90
C ALA A 90 29.21 -12.09 -13.59
N VAL A 91 29.57 -11.02 -12.87
CA VAL A 91 30.96 -10.78 -12.43
C VAL A 91 31.43 -11.92 -11.53
N PHE A 92 30.63 -12.31 -10.53
CA PHE A 92 30.96 -13.43 -9.67
C PHE A 92 31.15 -14.73 -10.46
N TYR A 93 30.23 -15.03 -11.37
CA TYR A 93 30.29 -16.21 -12.22
C TYR A 93 31.58 -16.26 -13.04
N VAL A 94 31.94 -15.15 -13.68
CA VAL A 94 33.19 -15.04 -14.48
C VAL A 94 34.45 -15.24 -13.64
N ILE A 95 34.46 -14.75 -12.39
CA ILE A 95 35.62 -14.92 -11.49
C ILE A 95 35.76 -16.37 -11.00
N THR A 96 34.63 -17.07 -10.83
CA THR A 96 34.62 -18.43 -10.27
C THR A 96 34.79 -19.56 -11.29
N GLN A 97 34.85 -19.26 -12.58
CA GLN A 97 35.16 -20.22 -13.66
C GLN A 97 36.65 -20.19 -13.99
#